data_AF-A0A239CB89-F1
#
_entry.id   AF-A0A239CB89-F1
#
_cell.length_a   1.000
_cell.length_b   1.000
_cell.length_c   1.000
_cell.angle_alpha   90.00
_cell.angle_beta   90.00
_cell.angle_gamma   90.00
#
_symmetry.space_group_name_H-M   'P 1'
#
loop_
_entity.id
_entity.type
_entity.pdbx_description
1 polymer ?
#
loop_
_entity_poly.entity_id
_entity_poly.type
_entity_poly.pdbx_seq_one_letter_code
_entity_poly.pdbx_strand_id
1 'polypeptide(L)'
;MAFINEPTRLPDILRRELDPGFCREEVIVLQGQSLPLGAVIGRRLYACPEVATPKAGNVGNGTVELVTAGPSVLIGQYRLVCTQAEANGGVFQVFDPGGNRMADAVEGAEYDQPQLGFIINDGSVDFAVGDEFSIIVAEGDGRVRALAPDAADGTQVAYGFLTAACDATGAACRAVAIKRDAFILSAHLVWPADITAPEKTLALKQLAARGILDQKGV
;
A
#
# COMPACT_ATOMS: atom_id res chain seq x y z
N MET A 1 -23.64 24.18 -29.15
CA MET A 1 -24.51 23.71 -28.07
C MET A 1 -23.62 23.49 -26.86
N ALA A 2 -23.58 24.41 -25.90
CA ALA A 2 -22.83 24.18 -24.66
C ALA A 2 -23.65 23.19 -23.82
N PHE A 3 -23.18 21.96 -23.70
CA PHE A 3 -23.78 21.01 -22.75
C PHE A 3 -23.51 21.53 -21.34
N ILE A 4 -24.56 21.80 -20.57
CA ILE A 4 -24.42 22.05 -19.14
C ILE A 4 -24.11 20.70 -18.51
N ASN A 5 -22.85 20.49 -18.12
CA ASN A 5 -22.44 19.31 -17.39
C ASN A 5 -22.68 19.56 -15.91
N GLU A 6 -23.69 18.93 -15.32
CA GLU A 6 -23.92 19.01 -13.89
C GLU A 6 -22.85 18.18 -13.15
N PRO A 7 -22.20 18.72 -12.11
CA PRO A 7 -21.21 17.97 -11.35
C PRO A 7 -21.89 16.84 -10.56
N THR A 8 -21.28 15.65 -10.55
CA THR A 8 -21.74 14.50 -9.78
C THR A 8 -21.93 14.87 -8.31
N ARG A 9 -23.10 14.53 -7.76
CA ARG A 9 -23.46 14.76 -6.36
C ARG A 9 -23.44 13.45 -5.59
N LEU A 10 -23.33 13.56 -4.26
CA LEU A 10 -23.35 12.38 -3.38
C LEU A 10 -24.56 11.45 -3.63
N PRO A 11 -25.80 11.94 -3.84
CA PRO A 11 -26.96 11.08 -4.10
C PRO A 11 -26.90 10.29 -5.41
N ASP A 12 -26.08 10.72 -6.38
CA ASP A 12 -25.90 9.98 -7.65
C ASP A 12 -25.10 8.69 -7.43
N ILE A 13 -24.26 8.67 -6.39
CA ILE A 13 -23.44 7.53 -6.00
C ILE A 13 -24.09 6.76 -4.87
N LEU A 14 -24.44 7.43 -3.77
CA LEU A 14 -24.96 6.84 -2.55
C LEU A 14 -26.48 6.76 -2.62
N ARG A 15 -27.03 5.55 -2.73
CA ARG A 15 -28.48 5.30 -2.71
C ARG A 15 -29.01 5.24 -1.29
N ARG A 16 -28.28 4.55 -0.42
CA ARG A 16 -28.67 4.36 0.98
C ARG A 16 -27.44 4.04 1.81
N GLU A 17 -27.36 4.62 3.00
CA GLU A 17 -26.46 4.16 4.07
C GLU A 17 -27.32 3.72 5.26
N LEU A 18 -26.79 2.82 6.10
CA LEU A 18 -27.52 2.34 7.27
C LEU A 18 -27.62 3.43 8.35
N ASP A 19 -26.48 3.88 8.85
CA ASP A 19 -26.38 4.97 9.83
C ASP A 19 -25.15 5.84 9.50
N PRO A 20 -25.31 7.16 9.30
CA PRO A 20 -24.18 8.03 8.94
C PRO A 20 -23.05 8.04 9.96
N GLY A 21 -23.33 7.84 11.26
CA GLY A 21 -22.31 7.78 12.33
C GLY A 21 -21.52 6.48 12.37
N PHE A 22 -22.04 5.42 11.74
CA PHE A 22 -21.37 4.11 11.66
C PHE A 22 -20.73 3.85 10.29
N CYS A 23 -21.38 4.29 9.21
CA CYS A 23 -20.94 4.08 7.84
C CYS A 23 -19.82 5.05 7.42
N ARG A 24 -19.80 6.25 7.99
CA ARG A 24 -18.83 7.31 7.66
C ARG A 24 -17.68 7.37 8.67
N GLU A 25 -16.51 7.75 8.19
CA GLU A 25 -15.33 7.99 9.02
C GLU A 25 -14.60 9.23 8.52
N GLU A 26 -14.08 10.03 9.45
CA GLU A 26 -13.16 11.11 9.13
C GLU A 26 -11.80 10.49 8.79
N VAL A 27 -11.30 10.81 7.60
CA VAL A 27 -10.02 10.32 7.07
C VAL A 27 -9.14 11.50 6.69
N ILE A 28 -7.84 11.27 6.70
CA ILE A 28 -6.85 12.26 6.25
C ILE A 28 -6.31 11.78 4.91
N VAL A 29 -6.52 12.55 3.85
CA VAL A 29 -5.98 12.31 2.52
C VAL A 29 -4.52 12.75 2.49
N LEU A 30 -3.63 11.88 2.00
CA LEU A 30 -2.19 12.16 1.83
C LEU A 30 -1.97 13.34 0.89
N GLN A 31 -0.95 14.16 1.17
CA GLN A 31 -0.57 15.29 0.33
C GLN A 31 -0.14 14.84 -1.08
N GLY A 32 -0.32 15.71 -2.08
CA GLY A 32 0.15 15.52 -3.45
C GLY A 32 -0.92 15.02 -4.41
N GLN A 33 -2.18 15.03 -4.02
CA GLN A 33 -3.29 14.56 -4.85
C GLN A 33 -4.55 15.40 -4.64
N SER A 34 -5.40 15.47 -5.66
CA SER A 34 -6.75 16.05 -5.54
C SER A 34 -7.76 14.95 -5.86
N LEU A 35 -8.59 14.60 -4.89
CA LEU A 35 -9.55 13.51 -5.01
C LEU A 35 -10.97 14.08 -5.14
N PRO A 36 -11.69 13.77 -6.24
CA PRO A 36 -13.07 14.20 -6.39
C PRO A 36 -14.01 13.39 -5.48
N LEU A 37 -15.25 13.88 -5.37
CA LEU A 37 -16.35 13.13 -4.77
C LEU A 37 -16.50 11.77 -5.47
N GLY A 38 -16.67 10.69 -4.70
CA GLY A 38 -16.80 9.35 -5.26
C GLY A 38 -15.50 8.64 -5.59
N ALA A 39 -14.34 9.27 -5.35
CA ALA A 39 -13.04 8.64 -5.53
C ALA A 39 -12.90 7.41 -4.62
N VAL A 40 -12.58 6.26 -5.21
CA VAL A 40 -12.26 5.03 -4.47
C VAL A 40 -10.88 5.18 -3.84
N ILE A 41 -10.80 4.91 -2.54
CA ILE A 41 -9.59 5.13 -1.75
C ILE A 41 -9.05 3.84 -1.14
N GLY A 42 -7.73 3.80 -1.01
CA GLY A 42 -7.00 2.82 -0.20
C GLY A 42 -6.47 3.47 1.08
N ARG A 43 -6.27 2.67 2.13
CA ARG A 43 -5.71 3.13 3.41
C ARG A 43 -4.30 2.60 3.58
N ARG A 44 -3.36 3.48 3.93
CA ARG A 44 -1.99 3.07 4.22
C ARG A 44 -1.94 2.36 5.58
N LEU A 45 -1.66 1.06 5.54
CA LEU A 45 -1.65 0.17 6.70
C LEU A 45 -0.23 -0.10 7.21
N TYR A 46 0.76 -0.02 6.33
CA TYR A 46 2.17 -0.24 6.65
C TYR A 46 3.03 0.74 5.86
N ALA A 47 4.23 0.99 6.37
CA ALA A 47 5.25 1.81 5.72
C ALA A 47 6.52 0.97 5.59
N CYS A 48 6.80 0.53 4.37
CA CYS A 48 8.00 -0.21 4.03
C CYS A 48 9.03 0.77 3.44
N PRO A 49 10.30 0.75 3.88
CA PRO A 49 11.35 1.51 3.20
C PRO A 49 11.66 0.87 1.85
N GLU A 50 12.13 1.65 0.88
CA GLU A 50 12.58 1.14 -0.44
C GLU A 50 14.01 0.59 -0.41
N VAL A 51 14.78 0.96 0.62
CA VAL A 51 16.19 0.58 0.82
C VAL A 51 16.39 0.14 2.27
N ALA A 52 17.12 -0.95 2.48
CA ALA A 52 17.47 -1.39 3.83
C ALA A 52 18.57 -0.53 4.45
N THR A 53 18.58 -0.42 5.77
CA THR A 53 19.63 0.31 6.49
C THR A 53 20.78 -0.66 6.83
N PRO A 54 22.00 -0.43 6.31
CA PRO A 54 23.17 -1.20 6.71
C PRO A 54 23.52 -0.93 8.18
N LYS A 55 23.99 -1.96 8.87
CA LYS A 55 24.53 -1.81 10.21
C LYS A 55 25.86 -1.06 10.18
N ALA A 56 26.05 -0.20 11.18
CA ALA A 56 27.32 0.50 11.37
C ALA A 56 28.45 -0.51 11.66
N GLY A 57 29.53 -0.43 10.90
CA GLY A 57 30.69 -1.31 11.04
C GLY A 57 30.66 -2.56 10.17
N ASN A 58 29.72 -2.68 9.23
CA ASN A 58 29.82 -3.67 8.15
C ASN A 58 31.11 -3.46 7.35
N VAL A 59 31.71 -4.55 6.90
CA VAL A 59 32.92 -4.52 6.06
C VAL A 59 32.54 -4.26 4.60
N GLY A 60 31.52 -4.96 4.09
CA GLY A 60 31.00 -4.76 2.75
C GLY A 60 30.18 -3.48 2.61
N ASN A 61 30.17 -2.92 1.41
CA ASN A 61 29.45 -1.70 1.07
C ASN A 61 28.32 -1.90 0.06
N GLY A 62 27.84 -3.13 -0.10
CA GLY A 62 26.68 -3.41 -0.93
C GLY A 62 25.37 -2.84 -0.36
N THR A 63 24.32 -2.87 -1.17
CA THR A 63 23.02 -2.28 -0.86
C THR A 63 21.90 -3.31 -0.93
N VAL A 64 20.81 -3.06 -0.22
CA VAL A 64 19.57 -3.81 -0.38
C VAL A 64 18.49 -2.84 -0.83
N GLU A 65 18.01 -3.01 -2.04
CA GLU A 65 17.13 -2.10 -2.75
C GLU A 65 15.86 -2.82 -3.24
N LEU A 66 14.92 -2.05 -3.78
CA LEU A 66 13.62 -2.56 -4.25
C LEU A 66 12.88 -3.33 -3.16
N VAL A 67 13.02 -2.86 -1.92
CA VAL A 67 12.37 -3.48 -0.77
C VAL A 67 10.87 -3.23 -0.88
N THR A 68 10.11 -4.32 -0.98
CA THR A 68 8.65 -4.33 -1.13
C THR A 68 8.02 -5.24 -0.08
N ALA A 69 6.83 -4.87 0.38
CA ALA A 69 6.10 -5.64 1.39
C ALA A 69 5.12 -6.61 0.73
N GLY A 70 5.18 -7.87 1.11
CA GLY A 70 4.28 -8.91 0.62
C GLY A 70 2.92 -8.93 1.34
N PRO A 71 1.97 -9.78 0.89
CA PRO A 71 0.63 -9.90 1.49
C PRO A 71 0.64 -10.41 2.94
N SER A 72 1.71 -11.07 3.39
CA SER A 72 1.87 -11.58 4.75
C SER A 72 2.94 -10.82 5.54
N VAL A 73 3.24 -9.58 5.15
CA VAL A 73 4.24 -8.74 5.84
C VAL A 73 3.86 -8.56 7.31
N LEU A 74 4.87 -8.62 8.18
CA LEU A 74 4.76 -8.32 9.60
C LEU A 74 5.34 -6.95 9.88
N ILE A 75 4.70 -6.21 10.79
CA ILE A 75 5.25 -4.94 11.27
C ILE A 75 6.39 -5.22 12.23
N GLY A 76 7.52 -4.55 12.03
CA GLY A 76 8.70 -4.65 12.86
C GLY A 76 9.99 -4.68 12.05
N GLN A 77 11.07 -5.08 12.72
CA GLN A 77 12.41 -5.12 12.12
C GLN A 77 12.71 -6.50 11.55
N TYR A 78 12.90 -6.56 10.24
CA TYR A 78 13.54 -7.69 9.57
C TYR A 78 15.05 -7.51 9.62
N ARG A 79 15.75 -8.62 9.91
CA ARG A 79 17.21 -8.63 10.00
C ARG A 79 17.78 -9.58 8.97
N LEU A 80 18.70 -9.10 8.16
CA LEU A 80 19.44 -9.89 7.19
C LEU A 80 20.88 -10.00 7.67
N VAL A 81 21.42 -11.21 7.80
CA VAL A 81 22.80 -11.45 8.26
C VAL A 81 23.56 -12.24 7.22
N CYS A 82 24.66 -11.71 6.73
CA CYS A 82 25.57 -12.43 5.84
C CYS A 82 26.21 -13.60 6.58
N THR A 83 25.98 -14.82 6.10
CA THR A 83 26.55 -16.04 6.68
C THR A 83 27.61 -16.69 5.83
N GLN A 84 27.59 -16.42 4.53
CA GLN A 84 28.59 -16.89 3.59
C GLN A 84 28.99 -15.70 2.72
N ALA A 85 30.26 -15.31 2.84
CA ALA A 85 30.88 -14.30 2.00
C ALA A 85 31.57 -15.00 0.82
N GLU A 86 31.28 -14.52 -0.39
CA GLU A 86 31.97 -14.91 -1.62
C GLU A 86 32.54 -13.67 -2.30
N ALA A 87 33.50 -13.85 -3.20
CA ALA A 87 34.01 -12.72 -3.97
C ALA A 87 32.91 -12.27 -4.96
N ASN A 88 32.47 -11.02 -4.85
CA ASN A 88 31.32 -10.45 -5.55
C ASN A 88 30.02 -11.25 -5.31
N GLY A 89 29.78 -11.67 -4.06
CA GLY A 89 28.57 -12.40 -3.73
C GLY A 89 28.40 -12.63 -2.23
N GLY A 90 27.22 -13.13 -1.85
CA GLY A 90 26.96 -13.51 -0.47
C GLY A 90 25.62 -14.16 -0.27
N VAL A 91 25.53 -15.00 0.77
CA VAL A 91 24.27 -15.59 1.22
C VAL A 91 23.89 -15.00 2.57
N PHE A 92 22.71 -14.42 2.62
CA PHE A 92 22.13 -13.73 3.76
C PHE A 92 21.00 -14.54 4.37
N GLN A 93 21.08 -14.77 5.68
CA GLN A 93 19.97 -15.30 6.44
C GLN A 93 18.99 -14.18 6.78
N VAL A 94 17.73 -14.37 6.42
CA VAL A 94 16.66 -13.40 6.69
C VAL A 94 15.88 -13.85 7.93
N PHE A 95 15.69 -12.95 8.88
CA PHE A 95 14.88 -13.15 10.06
C PHE A 95 13.68 -12.20 10.05
N ASP A 96 12.50 -12.74 10.36
CA ASP A 96 11.29 -11.95 10.54
C ASP A 96 11.31 -11.18 11.88
N PRO A 97 10.40 -10.21 12.08
CA PRO A 97 10.29 -9.47 13.35
C PRO A 97 9.92 -10.34 14.56
N GLY A 98 9.36 -11.54 14.32
CA GLY A 98 9.08 -12.55 15.34
C GLY A 98 10.30 -13.38 15.74
N GLY A 99 11.44 -13.22 15.05
CA GLY A 99 12.66 -14.00 15.24
C GLY A 99 12.70 -15.33 14.49
N ASN A 100 11.72 -15.62 13.63
CA ASN A 100 11.74 -16.83 12.81
C ASN A 100 12.68 -16.63 11.62
N ARG A 101 13.42 -17.69 11.29
CA ARG A 101 14.29 -17.71 10.12
C ARG A 101 13.45 -17.99 8.86
N MET A 102 13.62 -17.14 7.86
CA MET A 102 13.01 -17.28 6.53
C MET A 102 13.98 -17.97 5.55
N ALA A 103 13.59 -18.02 4.27
CA ALA A 103 14.49 -18.46 3.20
C ALA A 103 15.75 -17.58 3.13
N ASP A 104 16.86 -18.16 2.70
CA ASP A 104 18.11 -17.43 2.52
C ASP A 104 18.05 -16.57 1.27
N ALA A 105 18.54 -15.34 1.36
CA ALA A 105 18.69 -14.43 0.23
C ALA A 105 20.09 -14.58 -0.36
N VAL A 106 20.17 -14.59 -1.69
CA VAL A 106 21.44 -14.66 -2.42
C VAL A 106 21.64 -13.32 -3.12
N GLU A 107 22.85 -12.78 -3.05
CA GLU A 107 23.23 -11.56 -3.77
C GLU A 107 22.96 -11.71 -5.28
N GLY A 108 22.51 -10.62 -5.91
CA GLY A 108 22.16 -10.57 -7.32
C GLY A 108 20.87 -11.31 -7.71
N ALA A 109 20.31 -12.13 -6.81
CA ALA A 109 19.04 -12.80 -7.01
C ALA A 109 17.87 -12.02 -6.38
N GLU A 110 16.72 -12.03 -7.06
CA GLU A 110 15.49 -11.48 -6.49
C GLU A 110 15.03 -12.37 -5.33
N TYR A 111 14.93 -11.76 -4.16
CA TYR A 111 14.32 -12.39 -3.00
C TYR A 111 12.83 -12.10 -3.05
N ASP A 112 12.01 -13.04 -3.51
CA ASP A 112 10.54 -12.92 -3.53
C ASP A 112 9.92 -13.90 -2.52
N GLN A 113 9.55 -13.40 -1.34
CA GLN A 113 8.88 -14.18 -0.30
C GLN A 113 7.54 -13.55 0.07
N PRO A 114 6.57 -14.33 0.60
CA PRO A 114 5.23 -13.83 0.94
C PRO A 114 5.19 -12.64 1.92
N GLN A 115 6.26 -12.43 2.71
CA GLN A 115 6.35 -11.29 3.62
C GLN A 115 7.09 -10.10 3.02
N LEU A 116 8.13 -10.33 2.21
CA LEU A 116 9.01 -9.29 1.71
C LEU A 116 9.66 -9.68 0.39
N GLY A 117 9.76 -8.70 -0.50
CA GLY A 117 10.52 -8.73 -1.73
C GLY A 117 11.72 -7.77 -1.65
N PHE A 118 12.91 -8.12 -2.15
CA PHE A 118 14.04 -7.19 -2.30
C PHE A 118 15.16 -7.76 -3.19
N ILE A 119 16.13 -6.92 -3.55
CA ILE A 119 17.37 -7.32 -4.23
C ILE A 119 18.57 -6.86 -3.42
N ILE A 120 19.55 -7.74 -3.23
CA ILE A 120 20.84 -7.41 -2.63
C ILE A 120 21.84 -7.20 -3.76
N ASN A 121 22.46 -6.02 -3.82
CA ASN A 121 23.51 -5.69 -4.78
C ASN A 121 24.85 -5.67 -4.07
N ASP A 122 25.86 -6.27 -4.68
CA ASP A 122 27.23 -6.09 -4.23
C ASP A 122 27.75 -4.66 -4.47
N GLY A 123 28.64 -4.24 -3.60
CA GLY A 123 29.31 -2.95 -3.67
C GLY A 123 30.68 -3.05 -4.34
N SER A 124 31.57 -2.11 -4.01
CA SER A 124 32.98 -2.19 -4.43
C SER A 124 33.86 -2.97 -3.43
N VAL A 125 33.32 -3.20 -2.23
CA VAL A 125 33.94 -3.98 -1.15
C VAL A 125 33.00 -5.13 -0.85
N ASP A 126 33.52 -6.35 -1.05
CA ASP A 126 32.78 -7.59 -0.83
C ASP A 126 32.21 -7.66 0.59
N PHE A 127 31.05 -8.30 0.72
CA PHE A 127 30.46 -8.62 2.01
C PHE A 127 31.37 -9.53 2.85
N ALA A 128 31.37 -9.32 4.16
CA ALA A 128 31.98 -10.23 5.13
C ALA A 128 30.91 -10.98 5.93
N VAL A 129 31.28 -12.16 6.43
CA VAL A 129 30.42 -12.92 7.36
C VAL A 129 30.17 -12.06 8.62
N GLY A 130 28.90 -11.88 8.96
CA GLY A 130 28.45 -11.04 10.07
C GLY A 130 27.98 -9.64 9.67
N ASP A 131 28.15 -9.24 8.41
CA ASP A 131 27.53 -8.02 7.89
C ASP A 131 26.01 -8.13 7.97
N GLU A 132 25.35 -7.04 8.36
CA GLU A 132 23.92 -7.05 8.68
C GLU A 132 23.18 -5.88 8.04
N PHE A 133 21.97 -6.15 7.53
CA PHE A 133 21.01 -5.13 7.09
C PHE A 133 19.74 -5.21 7.92
N SER A 134 19.13 -4.05 8.14
CA SER A 134 17.86 -3.90 8.85
C SER A 134 16.81 -3.26 7.95
N ILE A 135 15.66 -3.91 7.85
CA ILE A 135 14.48 -3.39 7.16
C ILE A 135 13.40 -3.18 8.23
N ILE A 136 13.04 -1.93 8.48
CA ILE A 136 12.03 -1.59 9.49
C ILE A 136 10.72 -1.33 8.76
N VAL A 137 9.81 -2.31 8.80
CA VAL A 137 8.44 -2.12 8.34
C VAL A 137 7.65 -1.50 9.49
N ALA A 138 7.29 -0.23 9.36
CA ALA A 138 6.53 0.49 10.39
C ALA A 138 5.02 0.36 10.14
N GLU A 139 4.22 0.65 11.18
CA GLU A 139 2.79 0.87 11.00
C GLU A 139 2.54 2.03 10.04
N GLY A 140 1.55 1.85 9.17
CA GLY A 140 1.06 2.94 8.34
C GLY A 140 0.43 4.02 9.21
N ASP A 141 0.52 5.26 8.76
CA ASP A 141 -0.09 6.41 9.44
C ASP A 141 -1.63 6.44 9.36
N GLY A 142 -2.24 5.41 8.77
CA GLY A 142 -3.68 5.29 8.58
C GLY A 142 -4.28 6.32 7.63
N ARG A 143 -3.45 7.12 6.96
CA ARG A 143 -3.91 8.10 5.95
C ARG A 143 -4.37 7.37 4.70
N VAL A 144 -5.18 8.05 3.90
CA VAL A 144 -5.79 7.50 2.69
C VAL A 144 -5.28 8.20 1.45
N ARG A 145 -5.34 7.51 0.32
CA ARG A 145 -5.08 8.07 -1.02
C ARG A 145 -6.02 7.42 -2.03
N ALA A 146 -6.01 7.89 -3.29
CA ALA A 146 -6.62 7.14 -4.38
C ALA A 146 -6.13 5.67 -4.33
N LEU A 147 -7.04 4.73 -4.55
CA LEU A 147 -6.72 3.30 -4.64
C LEU A 147 -5.49 3.12 -5.55
N ALA A 148 -4.48 2.39 -5.09
CA ALA A 148 -3.25 2.18 -5.83
C ALA A 148 -3.00 0.67 -5.97
N PRO A 149 -3.54 0.01 -7.00
CA PRO A 149 -3.50 -1.45 -7.13
C PRO A 149 -2.08 -2.05 -7.12
N ASP A 150 -1.11 -1.32 -7.65
CA ASP A 150 0.30 -1.75 -7.70
C ASP A 150 1.07 -1.45 -6.41
N ALA A 151 0.44 -0.79 -5.44
CA ALA A 151 1.08 -0.46 -4.19
C ALA A 151 1.17 -1.68 -3.27
N ALA A 152 2.14 -1.64 -2.37
CA ALA A 152 2.41 -2.64 -1.37
C ALA A 152 2.48 -1.98 0.02
N ASP A 153 1.53 -1.09 0.34
CA ASP A 153 1.49 -0.34 1.62
C ASP A 153 0.10 -0.40 2.29
N GLY A 154 -0.81 -1.20 1.73
CA GLY A 154 -2.22 -1.31 2.10
C GLY A 154 -3.15 -0.49 1.20
N THR A 155 -2.62 0.48 0.44
CA THR A 155 -3.43 1.35 -0.42
C THR A 155 -3.93 0.66 -1.70
N GLN A 156 -3.46 -0.56 -1.98
CA GLN A 156 -4.00 -1.45 -3.02
C GLN A 156 -5.33 -2.10 -2.66
N VAL A 157 -5.72 -2.06 -1.38
CA VAL A 157 -7.00 -2.60 -0.92
C VAL A 157 -8.04 -1.48 -0.83
N ALA A 158 -9.15 -1.63 -1.55
CA ALA A 158 -10.25 -0.67 -1.52
C ALA A 158 -10.87 -0.58 -0.12
N TYR A 159 -10.71 0.60 0.50
CA TYR A 159 -11.19 0.88 1.86
C TYR A 159 -12.59 1.50 1.88
N GLY A 160 -12.93 2.28 0.85
CA GLY A 160 -14.16 3.04 0.75
C GLY A 160 -14.12 4.07 -0.38
N PHE A 161 -14.99 5.07 -0.31
CA PHE A 161 -15.00 6.19 -1.24
C PHE A 161 -15.29 7.52 -0.53
N LEU A 162 -14.82 8.63 -1.10
CA LEU A 162 -15.01 9.97 -0.52
C LEU A 162 -16.44 10.51 -0.74
N THR A 163 -17.02 11.13 0.29
CA THR A 163 -18.35 11.77 0.19
C THR A 163 -18.31 13.20 -0.31
N ALA A 164 -17.12 13.81 -0.37
CA ALA A 164 -16.88 15.17 -0.86
C ALA A 164 -15.50 15.24 -1.52
N ALA A 165 -15.31 16.20 -2.44
CA ALA A 165 -14.00 16.45 -3.01
C ALA A 165 -13.03 16.97 -1.94
N CYS A 166 -11.77 16.57 -2.02
CA CYS A 166 -10.71 16.96 -1.11
C CYS A 166 -9.44 17.23 -1.92
N ASP A 167 -9.02 18.49 -1.91
CA ASP A 167 -7.79 18.93 -2.55
C ASP A 167 -6.64 18.85 -1.53
N ALA A 168 -5.81 17.83 -1.68
CA ALA A 168 -4.61 17.62 -0.87
C ALA A 168 -3.33 17.99 -1.63
N THR A 169 -3.39 18.77 -2.72
CA THR A 169 -2.20 19.11 -3.52
C THR A 169 -1.13 19.86 -2.71
N GLY A 170 -1.55 20.85 -1.92
CA GLY A 170 -0.66 21.69 -1.10
C GLY A 170 -0.39 21.17 0.32
N ALA A 171 -1.30 20.38 0.89
CA ALA A 171 -1.19 19.81 2.25
C ALA A 171 -2.15 18.64 2.40
N ALA A 172 -1.93 17.78 3.41
CA ALA A 172 -2.90 16.74 3.74
C ALA A 172 -4.29 17.36 4.05
N CYS A 173 -5.35 16.80 3.46
CA CYS A 173 -6.70 17.34 3.57
C CYS A 173 -7.60 16.36 4.36
N ARG A 174 -8.41 16.91 5.28
CA ARG A 174 -9.41 16.13 6.02
C ARG A 174 -10.64 15.92 5.14
N ALA A 175 -11.12 14.69 5.07
CA ALA A 175 -12.30 14.32 4.32
C ALA A 175 -13.16 13.31 5.08
N VAL A 176 -14.38 13.11 4.60
CA VAL A 176 -15.26 12.04 5.09
C VAL A 176 -15.37 10.97 4.02
N ALA A 177 -15.17 9.72 4.43
CA ALA A 177 -15.30 8.57 3.56
C ALA A 177 -16.41 7.65 4.06
N ILE A 178 -17.12 7.01 3.12
CA ILE A 178 -17.98 5.87 3.43
C ILE A 178 -17.15 4.61 3.34
N LYS A 179 -17.04 3.90 4.46
CA LYS A 179 -16.14 2.75 4.61
C LYS A 179 -16.85 1.41 4.71
N ARG A 180 -18.16 1.42 4.98
CA ARG A 180 -18.97 0.21 5.22
C ARG A 180 -20.47 0.45 5.05
N ASP A 181 -21.20 -0.65 4.86
CA ASP A 181 -22.67 -0.75 4.98
C ASP A 181 -23.45 0.32 4.22
N ALA A 182 -23.20 0.40 2.91
CA ALA A 182 -23.83 1.36 2.01
C ALA A 182 -24.25 0.71 0.69
N PHE A 183 -25.38 1.14 0.14
CA PHE A 183 -25.81 0.80 -1.20
C PHE A 183 -25.40 1.92 -2.15
N ILE A 184 -24.63 1.56 -3.16
CA ILE A 184 -24.06 2.50 -4.13
C ILE A 184 -24.47 2.16 -5.55
N LEU A 185 -24.28 3.12 -6.46
CA LEU A 185 -24.19 2.88 -7.90
C LEU A 185 -22.71 2.89 -8.31
N SER A 186 -22.16 1.71 -8.62
CA SER A 186 -20.76 1.59 -9.02
C SER A 186 -20.39 2.38 -10.29
N ALA A 187 -21.39 2.68 -11.14
CA ALA A 187 -21.22 3.43 -12.37
C ALA A 187 -20.73 4.88 -12.17
N HIS A 188 -21.02 5.49 -11.01
CA HIS A 188 -20.62 6.86 -10.68
C HIS A 188 -19.41 6.92 -9.75
N LEU A 189 -18.81 5.78 -9.39
CA LEU A 189 -17.54 5.76 -8.68
C LEU A 189 -16.43 6.32 -9.56
N VAL A 190 -15.56 7.13 -8.94
CA VAL A 190 -14.38 7.66 -9.61
C VAL A 190 -13.20 6.75 -9.30
N TRP A 191 -12.55 6.28 -10.35
CA TRP A 191 -11.43 5.37 -10.27
C TRP A 191 -10.09 6.07 -10.57
N PRO A 192 -8.96 5.53 -10.10
CA PRO A 192 -7.63 5.95 -10.56
C PRO A 192 -7.51 5.86 -12.08
N ALA A 193 -6.68 6.71 -12.68
CA ALA A 193 -6.56 6.82 -14.14
C ALA A 193 -6.11 5.50 -14.81
N ASP A 194 -5.17 4.79 -14.18
CA ASP A 194 -4.53 3.60 -14.76
C ASP A 194 -5.20 2.28 -14.35
N ILE A 195 -6.35 2.33 -13.66
CA ILE A 195 -6.96 1.10 -13.14
C ILE A 195 -7.46 0.19 -14.27
N THR A 196 -7.18 -1.10 -14.16
CA THR A 196 -7.60 -2.10 -15.15
C THR A 196 -8.99 -2.68 -14.82
N ALA A 197 -9.64 -3.31 -15.81
CA ALA A 197 -10.92 -4.01 -15.60
C ALA A 197 -10.88 -5.12 -14.51
N PRO A 198 -9.85 -5.99 -14.45
CA PRO A 198 -9.74 -6.96 -13.36
C PRO A 198 -9.54 -6.30 -11.99
N GLU A 199 -8.75 -5.22 -11.90
CA GLU A 199 -8.55 -4.46 -10.65
C GLU A 199 -9.84 -3.81 -10.16
N LYS A 200 -10.63 -3.19 -11.06
CA LYS A 200 -11.96 -2.67 -10.69
C LYS A 200 -12.85 -3.77 -10.12
N THR A 201 -12.83 -4.95 -10.72
CA THR A 201 -13.62 -6.10 -10.26
C THR A 201 -13.17 -6.58 -8.87
N LEU A 202 -11.85 -6.61 -8.62
CA LEU A 202 -11.29 -6.93 -7.31
C LEU A 202 -11.67 -5.88 -6.27
N ALA A 203 -11.52 -4.60 -6.59
CA ALA A 203 -11.87 -3.50 -5.71
C ALA A 203 -13.36 -3.52 -5.33
N LEU A 204 -14.26 -3.80 -6.28
CA LEU A 204 -15.68 -3.97 -5.98
C LEU A 204 -15.96 -5.14 -5.04
N LYS A 205 -15.23 -6.27 -5.17
CA LYS A 205 -15.35 -7.38 -4.21
C LYS A 205 -14.86 -6.98 -2.82
N GLN A 206 -13.77 -6.22 -2.72
CA GLN A 206 -13.24 -5.70 -1.46
C GLN A 206 -14.22 -4.73 -0.80
N LEU A 207 -14.85 -3.83 -1.57
CA LEU A 207 -15.92 -2.95 -1.09
C LEU A 207 -17.15 -3.74 -0.62
N ALA A 208 -17.56 -4.77 -1.36
CA ALA A 208 -18.67 -5.64 -0.99
C ALA A 208 -18.41 -6.41 0.31
N ALA A 209 -17.18 -6.88 0.54
CA ALA A 209 -16.78 -7.52 1.80
C ALA A 209 -16.89 -6.59 3.02
N ARG A 210 -16.95 -5.27 2.79
CA ARG A 210 -17.16 -4.24 3.81
C ARG A 210 -18.63 -3.80 3.91
N GLY A 211 -19.54 -4.45 3.19
CA GLY A 211 -20.97 -4.07 3.15
C GLY A 211 -21.28 -2.90 2.20
N ILE A 212 -20.33 -2.47 1.37
CA ILE A 212 -20.60 -1.49 0.30
C ILE A 212 -21.05 -2.27 -0.95
N LEU A 213 -22.37 -2.34 -1.14
CA LEU A 213 -23.00 -3.18 -2.15
C LEU A 213 -23.50 -2.35 -3.34
N ASP A 214 -23.26 -2.85 -4.56
CA ASP A 214 -23.77 -2.22 -5.76
C ASP A 214 -25.24 -2.59 -5.97
N GLN A 215 -26.12 -1.59 -5.88
CA GLN A 215 -27.54 -1.75 -6.19
C GLN A 215 -27.78 -1.29 -7.63
N LYS A 216 -27.31 -2.11 -8.59
CA LYS A 216 -27.76 -1.96 -9.98
C LYS A 216 -29.28 -2.14 -9.97
N GLY A 217 -30.02 -1.13 -10.44
CA GLY A 217 -31.46 -1.23 -10.55
C GLY A 217 -31.82 -2.52 -11.29
N VAL A 218 -32.60 -3.37 -10.63
CA VAL A 218 -33.31 -4.48 -11.26
C VAL A 218 -34.49 -3.90 -12.03
#